data_AF-A0A820R619-F1
#
_entry.id   AF-A0A820R619-F1
#
_cell.length_a   1.000
_cell.length_b   1.000
_cell.length_c   1.000
_cell.angle_alpha   90.00
_cell.angle_beta   90.00
_cell.angle_gamma   90.00
#
_symmetry.space_group_name_H-M   'P 1'
#
loop_
_entity.id
_entity.type
_entity.pdbx_description
1 polymer ?
#
loop_
_entity_poly.entity_id
_entity_poly.type
_entity_poly.pdbx_seq_one_letter_code
_entity_poly.pdbx_strand_id
1 'polypeptide(L)'
;NNQQTSGHQSLIFGLRELNSTEINNFCSNNNNTNNDLPITDEKFNFTSNYQLRIYTSGCYYLDQNNQYKSDGVIVGPLTNHFETECLSTHLTSFAGGFIVLPEPINWSYVFANAGFMKNKTIYLTII
;
A
#
# COMPACT_ATOMS: atom_id res chain seq x y z
N ASN A 1 18.28 7.36 6.42
CA ASN A 1 19.05 6.09 6.41
C ASN A 1 18.01 4.98 6.37
N ASN A 2 17.72 4.43 5.19
CA ASN A 2 16.51 3.64 4.90
C ASN A 2 16.60 2.19 5.44
N GLN A 3 17.28 2.00 6.57
CA GLN A 3 17.44 0.68 7.20
C GLN A 3 16.14 0.15 7.84
N GLN A 4 15.06 0.94 7.87
CA GLN A 4 13.72 0.52 8.33
C GLN A 4 12.87 -0.23 7.29
N THR A 5 13.34 -0.40 6.04
CA THR A 5 12.65 -1.25 5.06
C THR A 5 13.08 -2.72 5.12
N SER A 6 13.75 -3.15 6.19
CA SER A 6 14.07 -4.57 6.41
C SER A 6 12.79 -5.36 6.65
N GLY A 7 12.35 -6.15 5.66
CA GLY A 7 11.12 -6.94 5.70
C GLY A 7 9.94 -6.38 4.89
N HIS A 8 10.12 -5.30 4.13
CA HIS A 8 9.06 -4.80 3.25
C HIS A 8 8.75 -5.82 2.14
N GLN A 9 7.49 -6.18 1.97
CA GLN A 9 7.02 -6.92 0.80
C GLN A 9 6.57 -5.90 -0.25
N SER A 10 7.27 -5.87 -1.37
CA SER A 10 6.86 -5.07 -2.52
C SER A 10 5.80 -5.83 -3.31
N LEU A 11 4.67 -5.18 -3.55
CA LEU A 11 3.61 -5.71 -4.40
C LEU A 11 3.66 -4.98 -5.75
N ILE A 12 4.00 -5.72 -6.80
CA ILE A 12 4.12 -5.19 -8.16
C ILE A 12 2.95 -5.74 -8.97
N PHE A 13 2.18 -4.82 -9.57
CA PHE A 13 1.09 -5.17 -10.46
C PHE A 13 1.46 -4.77 -11.89
N GLY A 14 1.31 -5.70 -12.83
CA GLY A 14 1.48 -5.47 -14.26
C GLY A 14 0.17 -5.73 -15.00
N LEU A 15 -0.08 -4.95 -16.06
CA LEU A 15 -1.16 -5.20 -17.00
C LEU A 15 -0.58 -5.42 -18.39
N ARG A 16 -1.17 -6.37 -19.11
CA ARG A 16 -0.82 -6.68 -20.49
C ARG A 16 -2.09 -7.01 -21.28
N GLU A 17 -2.20 -6.50 -22.51
CA GLU A 17 -3.27 -6.89 -23.43
C GLU A 17 -2.87 -8.17 -24.17
N LEU A 18 -3.80 -9.13 -24.25
CA LEU A 18 -3.60 -10.38 -24.99
C LEU A 18 -3.85 -10.19 -26.48
N ASN A 19 -3.05 -10.84 -27.31
CA ASN A 19 -3.30 -10.90 -28.75
C ASN A 19 -4.44 -11.88 -29.08
N SER A 20 -5.02 -11.76 -30.28
CA SER A 20 -6.13 -12.60 -30.77
C SER A 20 -5.87 -14.11 -30.68
N THR A 21 -4.65 -14.56 -30.98
CA THR A 21 -4.24 -15.97 -30.86
C THR A 21 -4.16 -16.42 -29.40
N GLU A 22 -3.65 -15.55 -28.52
CA GLU A 22 -3.56 -15.80 -27.09
C GLU A 22 -4.95 -15.89 -26.47
N ILE A 23 -5.88 -15.00 -26.83
CA ILE A 23 -7.28 -15.05 -26.37
C ILE A 23 -7.91 -16.40 -26.72
N ASN A 24 -7.70 -16.91 -27.95
CA ASN A 24 -8.23 -18.21 -28.34
C ASN A 24 -7.59 -19.37 -27.57
N ASN A 25 -6.29 -19.29 -27.27
CA ASN A 25 -5.57 -20.35 -26.59
C ASN A 25 -5.83 -20.38 -25.07
N PHE A 26 -6.02 -19.22 -24.44
CA PHE A 26 -6.13 -19.10 -22.97
C PHE A 26 -7.56 -18.85 -22.48
N CYS A 27 -8.45 -18.23 -23.26
CA CYS A 27 -9.81 -17.91 -22.84
C CYS A 27 -10.89 -18.84 -23.43
N SER A 28 -10.57 -19.63 -24.46
CA SER A 28 -11.51 -20.63 -24.98
C SER A 28 -11.29 -21.97 -24.30
N ASN A 29 -12.38 -22.55 -23.79
CA ASN A 29 -12.46 -23.81 -23.03
C ASN A 29 -11.81 -25.00 -23.76
N ASN A 30 -10.49 -25.11 -23.75
CA ASN A 30 -9.79 -26.34 -24.09
C ASN A 30 -8.90 -26.71 -22.92
N ASN A 31 -9.28 -27.82 -22.28
CA ASN A 31 -8.65 -28.47 -21.13
C ASN A 31 -7.18 -28.86 -21.43
N ASN A 32 -6.28 -27.90 -21.58
CA ASN A 32 -4.84 -28.14 -21.52
C ASN A 32 -4.21 -27.28 -20.43
N THR A 33 -4.01 -28.00 -19.34
CA THR A 33 -3.19 -27.77 -18.15
C THR A 33 -1.84 -27.11 -18.44
N ASN A 34 -1.48 -26.14 -17.59
CA ASN A 34 -0.18 -25.48 -17.44
C ASN A 34 0.16 -24.46 -18.53
N ASN A 35 -0.45 -23.29 -18.42
CA ASN A 35 -0.36 -22.22 -19.39
C ASN A 35 -0.02 -20.91 -18.66
N ASP A 36 1.12 -20.91 -17.96
CA ASP A 36 1.69 -19.66 -17.45
C ASP A 36 2.00 -18.77 -18.65
N LEU A 37 1.25 -17.68 -18.79
CA LEU A 37 1.57 -16.66 -19.77
C LEU A 37 2.98 -16.14 -19.45
N PRO A 38 3.89 -16.08 -20.44
CA PRO A 38 5.21 -15.51 -20.19
C PRO A 38 5.03 -14.07 -19.73
N ILE A 39 5.55 -13.76 -18.54
CA ILE A 39 5.70 -12.39 -18.08
C ILE A 39 6.78 -11.76 -18.95
N THR A 40 6.38 -10.91 -19.88
CA THR A 40 7.29 -10.13 -20.70
C THR A 40 7.37 -8.72 -20.16
N ASP A 41 8.59 -8.20 -19.99
CA ASP A 41 8.84 -6.80 -19.64
C ASP A 41 9.00 -5.97 -20.93
N GLU A 42 8.05 -6.14 -21.84
CA GLU A 42 8.04 -5.44 -23.13
C GLU A 42 7.02 -4.32 -23.10
N LYS A 43 7.42 -3.15 -23.61
CA LYS A 43 6.51 -2.01 -23.75
C LYS A 43 5.41 -2.36 -24.75
N PHE A 44 4.16 -2.35 -24.30
CA PHE A 44 3.00 -2.64 -25.13
C PHE A 44 2.12 -1.41 -25.30
N ASN A 45 1.60 -1.20 -26.52
CA ASN A 45 0.60 -0.17 -26.80
C ASN A 45 -0.79 -0.82 -26.80
N PHE A 46 -1.57 -0.54 -25.76
CA PHE A 46 -2.94 -1.03 -25.64
C PHE A 46 -3.80 -0.54 -26.81
N THR A 47 -4.50 -1.46 -27.46
CA THR A 47 -5.48 -1.16 -28.50
C THR A 47 -6.87 -0.88 -27.94
N SER A 48 -7.15 -1.36 -26.72
CA SER A 48 -8.42 -1.20 -26.02
C SER A 48 -8.33 -0.21 -24.84
N ASN A 49 -9.46 0.43 -24.54
CA ASN A 49 -9.59 1.23 -23.31
C ASN A 49 -9.62 0.31 -22.08
N TYR A 50 -8.89 0.67 -21.03
CA TYR A 50 -8.87 -0.08 -19.77
C TYR A 50 -8.98 0.86 -18.57
N GLN A 51 -9.47 0.32 -17.46
CA GLN A 51 -9.51 0.98 -16.16
C GLN A 51 -8.88 0.05 -15.13
N LEU A 52 -7.87 0.54 -14.40
CA LEU A 52 -7.25 -0.19 -13.30
C LEU A 52 -7.53 0.54 -12.00
N ARG A 53 -8.00 -0.19 -10.99
CA ARG A 53 -8.10 0.29 -9.61
C ARG A 53 -7.49 -0.74 -8.68
N ILE A 54 -6.56 -0.29 -7.86
CA ILE A 54 -5.95 -1.07 -6.78
C ILE A 54 -6.34 -0.38 -5.48
N TYR A 55 -6.83 -1.16 -4.51
CA TYR A 55 -7.09 -0.67 -3.15
C TYR A 55 -6.58 -1.69 -2.14
N THR A 56 -6.16 -1.19 -0.99
CA THR A 56 -5.72 -2.00 0.15
C THR A 56 -6.44 -1.50 1.38
N SER A 57 -6.79 -2.44 2.26
CA SER A 57 -7.45 -2.15 3.53
C SER A 57 -6.65 -2.78 4.65
N GLY A 58 -6.53 -2.05 5.76
CA GLY A 58 -5.90 -2.51 6.99
C GLY A 58 -6.78 -2.12 8.17
N CYS A 59 -6.70 -2.91 9.24
CA CYS A 59 -7.39 -2.67 10.49
C CYS A 59 -6.37 -2.62 11.62
N TYR A 60 -6.52 -1.63 12.50
CA TYR A 60 -5.61 -1.39 13.61
C TYR A 60 -6.39 -0.98 14.84
N TYR A 61 -5.88 -1.33 16.01
CA TYR A 61 -6.38 -0.86 17.30
C TYR A 61 -5.28 -0.06 18.01
N LEU A 62 -5.69 0.88 18.85
CA LEU A 62 -4.79 1.64 19.70
C LEU A 62 -4.52 0.85 20.99
N ASP A 63 -3.26 0.52 21.23
CA ASP A 63 -2.82 -0.16 22.45
C ASP A 63 -2.69 0.80 23.64
N GLN A 64 -2.40 0.25 24.83
CA GLN A 64 -2.22 1.03 26.06
C GLN A 64 -0.99 1.97 26.03
N ASN A 65 -0.05 1.72 25.12
CA ASN A 65 1.15 2.54 24.92
C ASN A 65 0.91 3.62 23.84
N ASN A 66 -0.34 3.85 23.43
CA ASN A 66 -0.71 4.76 22.34
C ASN A 66 -0.06 4.40 21.00
N GLN A 67 0.14 3.10 20.73
CA GLN A 67 0.64 2.59 19.46
C GLN A 67 -0.47 1.86 18.70
N TYR A 68 -0.53 2.09 17.39
CA TYR A 68 -1.40 1.30 16.52
C TYR A 68 -0.80 -0.09 16.30
N LYS A 69 -1.61 -1.11 16.56
CA LYS A 69 -1.27 -2.53 16.41
C LYS A 69 -2.33 -3.24 15.59
N SER A 70 -1.98 -4.37 14.98
CA SER A 70 -2.85 -5.14 14.09
C SER A 70 -3.17 -6.55 14.61
N ASP A 71 -2.69 -6.94 15.79
CA ASP A 71 -3.08 -8.21 16.40
C ASP A 71 -4.53 -8.14 16.90
N GLY A 72 -5.24 -9.28 16.89
CA GLY A 72 -6.64 -9.35 17.32
C GLY A 72 -7.63 -8.50 16.51
N VAL A 73 -7.21 -7.93 15.38
CA VAL A 73 -8.05 -7.23 14.40
C VAL A 73 -7.86 -7.85 13.02
N ILE A 74 -8.97 -8.06 12.32
CA ILE A 74 -8.97 -8.59 10.95
C ILE A 74 -9.88 -7.76 10.06
N VAL A 75 -9.53 -7.67 8.79
CA VAL A 75 -10.38 -7.04 7.77
C VAL A 75 -11.54 -7.99 7.48
N GLY A 76 -12.76 -7.48 7.62
CA GLY A 76 -14.00 -8.23 7.44
C GLY A 76 -14.39 -8.40 5.97
N PRO A 77 -15.24 -9.39 5.67
CA PRO A 77 -15.65 -9.72 4.30
C PRO A 77 -16.54 -8.66 3.65
N LEU A 78 -17.12 -7.72 4.40
CA LEU A 78 -17.93 -6.62 3.84
C LEU A 78 -17.07 -5.44 3.35
N THR A 79 -15.75 -5.53 3.52
CA THR A 79 -14.80 -4.51 3.04
C THR A 79 -14.88 -4.37 1.52
N ASN A 80 -15.05 -3.14 1.07
CA ASN A 80 -15.05 -2.77 -0.34
C ASN A 80 -14.22 -1.49 -0.55
N HIS A 81 -14.31 -0.90 -1.73
CA HIS A 81 -13.51 0.28 -2.08
C HIS A 81 -14.03 1.60 -1.49
N PHE A 82 -15.19 1.59 -0.84
CA PHE A 82 -15.78 2.73 -0.14
C PHE A 82 -15.66 2.62 1.38
N GLU A 83 -15.73 1.39 1.91
CA GLU A 83 -15.75 1.14 3.35
C GLU A 83 -14.88 -0.06 3.73
N THR A 84 -14.26 0.01 4.91
CA THR A 84 -13.49 -1.10 5.49
C THR A 84 -14.19 -1.59 6.74
N GLU A 85 -14.54 -2.86 6.74
CA GLU A 85 -15.07 -3.54 7.92
C GLU A 85 -13.89 -4.07 8.75
N CYS A 86 -13.87 -3.75 10.05
CA CYS A 86 -12.87 -4.24 10.97
C CYS A 86 -13.54 -5.08 12.06
N LEU A 87 -13.16 -6.36 12.13
CA LEU A 87 -13.59 -7.27 13.18
C LEU A 87 -12.48 -7.30 14.24
N SER A 88 -12.84 -7.08 15.50
CA SER A 88 -11.86 -6.99 16.59
C SER A 88 -12.26 -7.77 17.83
N THR A 89 -11.26 -8.30 18.54
CA THR A 89 -11.38 -8.83 19.90
C THR A 89 -11.01 -7.79 20.97
N HIS A 90 -10.58 -6.59 20.60
CA HIS A 90 -10.20 -5.52 21.51
C HIS A 90 -11.38 -4.58 21.80
N LEU A 91 -11.32 -3.86 22.92
CA LEU A 91 -12.28 -2.80 23.25
C LEU A 91 -11.50 -1.49 23.43
N THR A 92 -11.04 -0.92 22.31
CA THR A 92 -10.23 0.31 22.30
C THR A 92 -10.62 1.20 21.11
N SER A 93 -9.84 2.24 20.83
CA SER A 93 -9.98 3.04 19.62
C SER A 93 -9.47 2.27 18.40
N PHE A 94 -10.22 2.34 17.29
CA PHE A 94 -9.89 1.66 16.03
C PHE A 94 -9.53 2.64 14.93
N ALA A 95 -8.67 2.21 14.02
CA ALA A 95 -8.37 2.90 12.78
C ALA A 95 -8.39 1.90 11.61
N GLY A 96 -8.95 2.34 10.48
CA GLY A 96 -8.94 1.60 9.23
C GLY A 96 -8.16 2.34 8.15
N GLY A 97 -7.61 1.61 7.19
CA GLY A 97 -6.98 2.15 5.99
C GLY A 97 -5.56 1.65 5.73
N PHE A 98 -4.90 2.23 4.74
CA PHE A 98 -3.51 1.95 4.41
C PHE A 98 -2.59 2.82 5.27
N ILE A 99 -2.23 2.32 6.46
CA ILE A 99 -1.29 3.02 7.32
C ILE A 99 0.13 2.62 6.96
N VAL A 100 0.76 3.35 6.04
CA VAL A 100 2.22 3.50 6.08
C VAL A 100 2.47 4.55 7.14
N LEU A 101 2.69 4.13 8.39
CA LEU A 101 3.07 5.09 9.43
C LEU A 101 4.37 5.74 8.95
N PRO A 102 4.41 7.07 8.73
CA PRO A 102 5.70 7.71 8.51
C PRO A 102 6.57 7.44 9.74
N GLU A 103 7.85 7.19 9.51
CA GLU A 103 8.81 7.06 10.61
C GLU A 103 8.63 8.28 11.54
N PRO A 104 8.52 8.09 12.87
CA PRO A 104 8.37 9.20 13.80
C PRO A 104 9.43 10.26 13.51
N ILE A 105 9.02 11.53 13.42
CA ILE A 105 9.94 12.62 13.10
C ILE A 105 11.09 12.59 14.10
N ASN A 106 12.31 12.37 13.60
CA ASN A 106 13.51 12.46 14.41
C ASN A 106 13.86 13.94 14.65
N TRP A 107 13.24 14.52 15.68
CA TRP A 107 13.44 15.92 16.04
C TRP A 107 14.90 16.25 16.35
N SER A 108 15.67 15.31 16.90
CA SER A 108 17.11 15.50 17.13
C SER A 108 17.88 15.74 15.82
N TYR A 109 17.56 14.98 14.77
CA TYR A 109 18.12 15.19 13.43
C TYR A 109 17.63 16.51 12.82
N VAL A 110 16.32 16.79 12.91
CA VAL A 110 15.72 18.03 12.41
C VAL A 110 16.40 19.23 13.04
N PHE A 111 16.60 19.24 14.37
CA PHE A 111 17.24 20.34 15.06
C PHE A 111 18.77 20.40 14.87
N ALA A 112 19.45 19.27 14.71
CA ALA A 112 20.89 19.26 14.40
C ALA A 112 21.20 19.79 12.99
N ASN A 113 20.26 19.66 12.05
CA ASN A 113 20.43 20.08 10.65
C ASN A 113 19.55 21.27 10.27
N ALA A 114 18.73 21.77 11.19
CA ALA A 114 17.98 23.00 11.01
C ALA A 114 19.00 24.14 10.91
N GLY A 115 19.13 24.71 9.71
CA GLY A 115 19.92 25.91 9.46
C GLY A 115 19.24 27.14 10.07
N PHE A 116 19.07 27.19 11.39
CA PHE A 116 18.41 28.27 12.12
C PHE A 116 19.00 29.64 11.79
N MET A 117 20.31 29.66 11.51
CA MET A 117 21.04 30.87 11.11
C MET A 117 20.82 31.30 9.66
N LYS A 118 20.34 30.41 8.77
CA LYS A 118 20.12 30.70 7.35
C LYS A 118 18.73 31.28 7.07
N ASN A 119 17.73 31.00 7.90
CA ASN A 119 16.35 31.46 7.73
C ASN A 119 15.75 31.96 9.05
N LYS A 120 16.42 32.95 9.67
CA LYS A 120 16.06 33.49 10.99
C LYS A 120 14.60 33.96 11.09
N THR A 121 14.04 34.50 10.00
CA THR A 121 12.66 35.03 9.96
C THR A 121 11.60 33.94 10.09
N ILE A 122 11.85 32.72 9.58
CA ILE A 122 10.87 31.61 9.58
C ILE A 122 10.77 30.97 10.98
N TYR A 123 11.87 30.94 11.72
CA TYR A 123 11.92 30.30 13.03
C TYR A 123 11.53 31.22 14.18
N LEU A 124 11.58 32.55 14.00
CA LEU A 124 11.16 33.50 15.03
C LEU A 124 9.63 33.56 15.21
N THR A 125 8.86 33.12 14.22
CA THR A 125 7.39 33.16 14.23
C THR A 125 6.73 31.92 14.85
N ILE A 126 7.52 30.93 15.32
CA ILE A 126 7.01 29.66 15.89
C ILE A 126 7.23 29.58 17.42
N ILE A 127 7.66 30.67 18.07
CA ILE A 127 7.78 30.76 19.54
C ILE A 127 6.74 31.74 20.08
#